data_AF-A0A914QEV5-F1
#
_entry.id   AF-A0A914QEV5-F1
#
_cell.length_a   1.000
_cell.length_b   1.000
_cell.length_c   1.000
_cell.angle_alpha   90.00
_cell.angle_beta   90.00
_cell.angle_gamma   90.00
#
_symmetry.space_group_name_H-M   'P 1'
#
loop_
_entity.id
_entity.type
_entity.pdbx_description
1 polymer ?
#
loop_
_entity_poly.entity_id
_entity_poly.type
_entity_poly.pdbx_seq_one_letter_code
_entity_poly.pdbx_strand_id
1 'polypeptide(L)'
;MINNTPEDDVDLKDMQPQLIFNLNNEQLNDEEFEKLFVCCIKLGVNTFSLDDAVSSLNHAMKILVTKTDQFPSKDVLKGVQELIERLISNPRGALYLSSNTSWTGDLMTVIKRLLQTFKIPEEYTILCFELSAAMLTLFGTKWFKTGDMFPVLLCSLAGGQLRMVVEDPDTINSHKLIPVILILEFFIDAVEDSDFFSDEDATKMSYHIKEAAAFLFEFIAECYKQQKTIPEEIMTIFNKFLFAFLSIGGIDMLSEAEKEVAENVRILFLEQHQKHIV
;
A
#
# COMPACT_ATOMS: atom_id res chain seq x y z
N MET A 1 -56.83 -0.05 21.32
CA MET A 1 -56.24 0.98 20.44
C MET A 1 -55.17 1.68 21.23
N ILE A 2 -53.94 1.18 21.15
CA ILE A 2 -52.75 1.85 21.68
C ILE A 2 -51.99 2.27 20.43
N ASN A 3 -51.75 3.58 20.32
CA ASN A 3 -51.10 4.21 19.18
C ASN A 3 -49.70 3.63 19.00
N ASN A 4 -49.46 3.04 17.83
CA ASN A 4 -48.12 2.91 17.28
C ASN A 4 -47.63 4.31 16.96
N THR A 5 -46.73 4.86 17.79
CA THR A 5 -45.81 5.90 17.34
C THR A 5 -44.88 5.26 16.30
N PRO A 6 -44.73 5.85 15.10
CA PRO A 6 -43.61 5.50 14.25
C PRO A 6 -42.36 5.97 14.99
N GLU A 7 -41.48 5.05 15.36
CA GLU A 7 -40.09 5.41 15.58
C GLU A 7 -39.60 5.96 14.24
N ASP A 8 -39.33 7.26 14.21
CA ASP A 8 -38.69 7.93 13.09
C ASP A 8 -37.29 7.31 12.92
N ASP A 9 -37.21 6.25 12.11
CA ASP A 9 -35.97 5.83 11.46
C ASP A 9 -35.56 7.00 10.56
N VAL A 10 -34.85 7.97 11.14
CA VAL A 10 -34.09 8.95 10.37
C VAL A 10 -33.14 8.13 9.51
N ASP A 11 -33.36 8.10 8.19
CA ASP A 11 -32.47 7.42 7.28
C ASP A 11 -31.08 8.02 7.49
N LEU A 12 -30.11 7.22 7.93
CA LEU A 12 -28.75 7.66 8.20
C LEU A 12 -28.12 8.36 6.97
N LYS A 13 -28.69 8.14 5.77
CA LYS A 13 -28.38 8.87 4.53
C LYS A 13 -28.76 10.35 4.59
N ASP A 14 -29.85 10.71 5.25
CA ASP A 14 -30.33 12.09 5.37
C ASP A 14 -29.43 12.94 6.28
N MET A 15 -28.67 12.31 7.17
CA MET A 15 -27.71 12.98 8.05
C MET A 15 -26.35 13.26 7.37
N GLN A 16 -26.06 12.61 6.24
CA GLN A 16 -24.74 12.67 5.61
C GLN A 16 -24.31 14.09 5.19
N PRO A 17 -25.16 14.93 4.56
CA PRO A 17 -24.76 16.28 4.19
C PRO A 17 -24.42 17.14 5.40
N GLN A 18 -25.16 16.98 6.51
CA GLN A 18 -24.92 17.72 7.75
C GLN A 18 -23.62 17.26 8.42
N LEU A 19 -23.31 15.97 8.37
CA LEU A 19 -22.06 15.42 8.91
C LEU A 19 -20.85 15.92 8.12
N ILE A 20 -20.90 15.96 6.78
CA ILE A 20 -19.84 16.52 5.94
C ILE A 20 -19.70 18.03 6.19
N PHE A 21 -20.81 18.76 6.26
CA PHE A 21 -20.79 20.19 6.57
C PHE A 21 -20.12 20.46 7.92
N ASN A 22 -20.45 19.66 8.94
CA ASN A 22 -19.83 19.78 10.25
C ASN A 22 -18.34 19.41 10.21
N LEU A 23 -17.96 18.37 9.47
CA LEU A 23 -16.57 17.91 9.34
C LEU A 23 -15.67 18.99 8.72
N ASN A 24 -16.19 19.77 7.78
CA ASN A 24 -15.47 20.88 7.14
C ASN A 24 -15.52 22.18 7.96
N ASN A 25 -16.12 22.19 9.16
CA ASN A 25 -16.15 23.37 10.00
C ASN A 25 -14.77 23.59 10.65
N GLU A 26 -14.14 24.72 10.33
CA GLU A 26 -12.81 25.10 10.85
C GLU A 26 -12.75 25.27 12.37
N GLN A 27 -13.90 25.29 13.07
CA GLN A 27 -13.97 25.44 14.52
C GLN A 27 -13.89 24.12 15.30
N LEU A 28 -13.92 22.96 14.64
CA LEU A 28 -13.77 21.67 15.32
C LEU A 28 -12.38 21.58 15.96
N ASN A 29 -12.34 21.13 17.21
CA ASN A 29 -11.07 20.70 17.79
C ASN A 29 -10.66 19.31 17.22
N ASP A 30 -9.39 18.94 17.38
CA ASP A 30 -8.87 17.68 16.84
C ASP A 30 -9.72 16.47 17.25
N GLU A 31 -10.12 16.36 18.52
CA GLU A 31 -10.88 15.19 19.01
C GLU A 31 -12.28 15.11 18.39
N GLU A 32 -12.95 16.25 18.22
CA GLU A 32 -14.25 16.34 17.55
C GLU A 32 -14.13 15.97 16.07
N PHE A 33 -13.09 16.48 15.39
CA PHE A 33 -12.81 16.11 14.01
C PHE A 33 -12.55 14.61 13.88
N GLU A 34 -11.69 14.02 14.71
CA GLU A 34 -11.37 12.59 14.63
C GLU A 34 -12.65 11.73 14.75
N LYS A 35 -13.51 12.05 15.72
CA LYS A 35 -14.80 11.35 15.92
C LYS A 35 -15.73 11.50 14.72
N LEU A 36 -15.88 12.72 14.20
CA LEU A 36 -16.74 13.01 13.06
C LEU A 36 -16.21 12.37 11.78
N PHE A 37 -14.90 12.45 11.54
CA PHE A 37 -14.24 11.88 10.38
C PHE A 37 -14.44 10.36 10.34
N VAL A 38 -14.13 9.67 11.44
CA VAL A 38 -14.33 8.22 11.56
C VAL A 38 -15.80 7.83 11.39
N CYS A 39 -16.73 8.65 11.91
CA CYS A 39 -18.16 8.46 11.71
C CYS A 39 -18.55 8.57 10.22
N CYS A 40 -18.10 9.62 9.53
CA CYS A 40 -18.35 9.81 8.10
C CYS A 40 -17.80 8.66 7.25
N ILE A 41 -16.60 8.17 7.57
CA ILE A 41 -16.01 7.03 6.85
C ILE A 41 -16.85 5.75 7.08
N LYS A 42 -17.18 5.43 8.34
CA LYS A 42 -17.93 4.22 8.72
C LYS A 42 -19.35 4.19 8.21
N LEU A 43 -20.01 5.34 8.14
CA LEU A 43 -21.36 5.46 7.57
C LEU A 43 -21.38 5.28 6.05
N GLY A 44 -20.22 5.00 5.42
CA GLY A 44 -20.13 4.75 3.99
C GLY A 44 -20.65 5.94 3.21
N VAL A 45 -20.32 7.16 3.67
CA VAL A 45 -20.82 8.40 3.09
C VAL A 45 -20.32 8.49 1.65
N ASN A 46 -21.12 7.96 0.72
CA ASN A 46 -20.88 7.98 -0.74
C ASN A 46 -21.04 9.38 -1.34
N THR A 47 -21.21 10.41 -0.50
CA THR A 47 -21.60 11.76 -0.87
C THR A 47 -20.52 12.80 -0.62
N PHE A 48 -19.30 12.40 -0.21
CA PHE A 48 -18.17 13.32 -0.28
C PHE A 48 -18.09 13.86 -1.70
N SER A 49 -18.27 15.17 -1.86
CA SER A 49 -17.78 15.80 -3.07
C SER A 49 -16.25 15.65 -3.10
N LEU A 50 -15.66 15.76 -4.28
CA LEU A 50 -14.22 15.64 -4.43
C LEU A 50 -13.48 16.72 -3.60
N ASP A 51 -14.09 17.90 -3.47
CA ASP A 51 -13.59 19.00 -2.63
C ASP A 51 -13.65 18.66 -1.14
N ASP A 52 -14.79 18.11 -0.69
CA ASP A 52 -14.95 17.72 0.71
C ASP A 52 -13.97 16.61 1.10
N ALA A 53 -13.71 15.68 0.18
CA ALA A 53 -12.76 14.62 0.40
C ALA A 53 -11.33 15.16 0.53
N VAL A 54 -10.89 16.05 -0.37
CA VAL A 54 -9.57 16.68 -0.30
C VAL A 54 -9.45 17.56 0.95
N SER A 55 -10.49 18.32 1.30
CA SER A 55 -10.53 19.12 2.53
C SER A 55 -10.35 18.23 3.77
N SER A 56 -11.08 17.12 3.83
CA SER A 56 -11.00 16.15 4.92
C SER A 56 -9.61 15.49 5.01
N LEU A 57 -8.99 15.15 3.88
CA LEU A 57 -7.62 14.64 3.83
C LEU A 57 -6.63 15.66 4.39
N ASN A 58 -6.73 16.93 3.99
CA ASN A 58 -5.85 18.00 4.49
C ASN A 58 -6.00 18.18 6.01
N HIS A 59 -7.23 18.19 6.53
CA HIS A 59 -7.46 18.33 7.96
C HIS A 59 -6.94 17.11 8.73
N ALA A 60 -7.21 15.89 8.26
CA ALA A 60 -6.68 14.67 8.85
C ALA A 60 -5.14 14.69 8.87
N MET A 61 -4.50 15.08 7.77
CA MET A 61 -3.04 15.17 7.69
C MET A 61 -2.46 16.20 8.67
N LYS A 62 -3.11 17.36 8.83
CA LYS A 62 -2.71 18.37 9.82
C LYS A 62 -2.68 17.81 11.24
N ILE A 63 -3.68 17.01 11.62
CA ILE A 63 -3.72 16.36 12.95
C ILE A 63 -2.61 15.31 13.06
N LEU A 64 -2.46 14.46 12.03
CA LEU A 64 -1.50 13.35 12.07
C LEU A 64 -0.03 13.82 12.05
N VAL A 65 0.28 14.92 11.36
CA VAL A 65 1.64 15.47 11.30
C VAL A 65 2.04 16.14 12.61
N THR A 66 1.12 16.87 13.26
CA THR A 66 1.42 17.75 14.40
C THR A 66 1.70 16.99 15.71
N LYS A 67 0.99 15.89 15.98
CA LYS A 67 1.21 15.06 17.18
C LYS A 67 2.34 14.05 16.93
N THR A 68 3.53 14.34 17.45
CA THR A 68 4.76 13.55 17.20
C THR A 68 5.28 12.79 18.41
N ASP A 69 4.75 13.10 19.60
CA ASP A 69 5.10 12.49 20.89
C ASP A 69 4.47 11.10 21.10
N GLN A 70 3.45 10.77 20.31
CA GLN A 70 2.67 9.54 20.38
C GLN A 70 2.40 8.97 18.99
N PHE A 71 2.00 7.70 18.92
CA PHE A 71 1.50 7.14 17.67
C PHE A 71 0.26 7.90 17.20
N PRO A 72 0.14 8.17 15.89
CA PRO A 72 -1.05 8.81 15.33
C PRO A 72 -2.30 7.95 15.54
N SER A 73 -3.45 8.61 15.60
CA SER A 73 -4.75 7.94 15.70
C SER A 73 -4.94 6.94 14.56
N LYS A 74 -5.02 5.64 14.92
CA LYS A 74 -5.14 4.56 13.93
C LYS A 74 -6.44 4.67 13.14
N ASP A 75 -7.54 5.04 13.80
CA ASP A 75 -8.84 5.14 13.16
C ASP A 75 -8.86 6.26 12.11
N VAL A 76 -8.14 7.36 12.37
CA VAL A 76 -7.97 8.44 11.39
C VAL A 76 -7.12 7.96 10.21
N LEU A 77 -6.01 7.25 10.47
CA LEU A 77 -5.15 6.73 9.40
C LEU A 77 -5.88 5.72 8.51
N LYS A 78 -6.68 4.84 9.12
CA LYS A 78 -7.59 3.93 8.38
C LYS A 78 -8.64 4.70 7.59
N GLY A 79 -9.22 5.74 8.17
CA GLY A 79 -10.18 6.58 7.45
C GLY A 79 -9.57 7.29 6.24
N VAL A 80 -8.31 7.72 6.35
CA VAL A 80 -7.54 8.27 5.23
C VAL A 80 -7.33 7.23 4.14
N GLN A 81 -6.91 6.02 4.51
CA GLN A 81 -6.76 4.91 3.57
C GLN A 81 -8.07 4.62 2.82
N GLU A 82 -9.17 4.41 3.57
CA GLU A 82 -10.47 4.11 2.97
C GLU A 82 -10.92 5.22 2.01
N LEU A 83 -10.69 6.49 2.38
CA LEU A 83 -11.05 7.62 1.52
C LEU A 83 -10.22 7.64 0.24
N ILE A 84 -8.92 7.39 0.33
CA ILE A 84 -8.03 7.30 -0.84
C ILE A 84 -8.45 6.15 -1.76
N GLU A 85 -8.67 4.95 -1.22
CA GLU A 85 -9.07 3.76 -1.98
C GLU A 85 -10.40 3.96 -2.71
N ARG A 86 -11.38 4.59 -2.04
CA ARG A 86 -12.68 4.95 -2.65
C ARG A 86 -12.49 5.92 -3.82
N LEU A 87 -11.60 6.90 -3.69
CA LEU A 87 -11.34 7.88 -4.74
C LEU A 87 -10.54 7.30 -5.91
N ILE A 88 -9.58 6.41 -5.64
CA ILE A 88 -8.82 5.69 -6.68
C ILE A 88 -9.74 4.81 -7.53
N SER A 89 -10.70 4.15 -6.89
CA SER A 89 -11.67 3.26 -7.55
C SER A 89 -12.58 4.00 -8.54
N ASN A 90 -12.62 5.34 -8.51
CA ASN A 90 -13.35 6.18 -9.44
C ASN A 90 -12.37 6.93 -10.36
N PRO A 91 -12.41 6.75 -11.70
CA PRO A 91 -11.49 7.43 -12.62
C PRO A 91 -11.47 8.96 -12.48
N ARG A 92 -12.62 9.58 -12.14
CA ARG A 92 -12.70 11.03 -11.88
C ARG A 92 -12.04 11.40 -10.55
N GLY A 93 -12.19 10.55 -9.53
CA GLY A 93 -11.55 10.72 -8.23
C GLY A 93 -10.03 10.65 -8.32
N ALA A 94 -9.50 9.65 -9.01
CA ALA A 94 -8.06 9.50 -9.25
C ALA A 94 -7.47 10.73 -9.98
N LEU A 95 -8.10 11.18 -11.06
CA LEU A 95 -7.71 12.40 -11.77
C LEU A 95 -7.75 13.64 -10.87
N TYR A 96 -8.78 13.76 -10.04
CA TYR A 96 -8.92 14.89 -9.13
C TYR A 96 -7.85 14.91 -8.04
N LEU A 97 -7.58 13.76 -7.41
CA LEU A 97 -6.51 13.61 -6.42
C LEU A 97 -5.14 13.92 -7.03
N SER A 98 -4.88 13.46 -8.26
CA SER A 98 -3.63 13.75 -8.97
C SER A 98 -3.37 15.24 -9.17
N SER A 99 -4.45 16.07 -9.18
CA SER A 99 -4.37 17.52 -9.34
C SER A 99 -4.39 18.29 -8.01
N ASN A 100 -4.70 17.63 -6.89
CA ASN A 100 -4.87 18.25 -5.58
C ASN A 100 -3.97 17.58 -4.54
N THR A 101 -2.71 18.01 -4.51
CA THR A 101 -1.61 17.29 -3.85
C THR A 101 -1.21 17.86 -2.48
N SER A 102 -1.95 18.81 -1.92
CA SER A 102 -1.54 19.51 -0.69
C SER A 102 -1.34 18.59 0.51
N TRP A 103 -2.08 17.48 0.60
CA TRP A 103 -2.02 16.51 1.69
C TRP A 103 -0.93 15.42 1.49
N THR A 104 -0.39 15.27 0.28
CA THR A 104 0.41 14.07 -0.08
C THR A 104 1.80 14.09 0.58
N GLY A 105 2.39 15.28 0.72
CA GLY A 105 3.68 15.46 1.40
C GLY A 105 3.60 15.25 2.91
N ASP A 106 2.47 15.62 3.51
CA ASP A 106 2.19 15.38 4.92
C ASP A 106 1.98 13.89 5.19
N LEU A 107 1.22 13.19 4.33
CA LEU A 107 1.08 11.74 4.42
C LEU A 107 2.43 11.03 4.30
N MET A 108 3.27 11.45 3.35
CA MET A 108 4.63 10.91 3.21
C MET A 108 5.43 11.10 4.51
N THR A 109 5.32 12.27 5.14
CA THR A 109 5.99 12.57 6.42
C THR A 109 5.51 11.65 7.54
N VAL A 110 4.19 11.41 7.63
CA VAL A 110 3.60 10.50 8.62
C VAL A 110 4.07 9.06 8.40
N ILE A 111 4.00 8.56 7.16
CA ILE A 111 4.44 7.19 6.82
C ILE A 111 5.93 7.02 7.10
N LYS A 112 6.77 7.97 6.65
CA LYS A 112 8.22 7.93 6.88
C LYS A 112 8.54 7.87 8.37
N ARG A 113 7.90 8.70 9.18
CA ARG A 113 8.08 8.70 10.65
C ARG A 113 7.69 7.37 11.28
N LEU A 114 6.54 6.82 10.87
CA LEU A 114 6.07 5.52 11.36
C LEU A 114 7.04 4.39 11.01
N LEU A 115 7.41 4.27 9.74
CA LEU A 115 8.32 3.21 9.27
C LEU A 115 9.74 3.32 9.86
N GLN A 116 10.17 4.52 10.26
CA GLN A 116 11.44 4.73 10.97
C GLN A 116 11.36 4.48 12.47
N THR A 117 10.16 4.27 13.02
CA THR A 117 9.97 4.04 14.45
C THR A 117 10.39 2.62 14.83
N PHE A 118 11.31 2.52 15.81
CA PHE A 118 11.72 1.23 16.35
C PHE A 118 10.53 0.51 17.01
N LYS A 119 10.33 -0.77 16.68
CA LYS A 119 9.21 -1.60 17.17
C LYS A 119 7.83 -0.98 16.89
N ILE A 120 7.64 -0.45 15.69
CA ILE A 120 6.32 -0.11 15.17
C ILE A 120 5.36 -1.33 15.32
N PRO A 121 4.12 -1.14 15.83
CA PRO A 121 3.15 -2.22 15.87
C PRO A 121 2.78 -2.68 14.46
N GLU A 122 2.58 -3.99 14.28
CA GLU A 122 2.34 -4.62 12.98
C GLU A 122 1.18 -3.96 12.19
N GLU A 123 0.11 -3.57 12.89
CA GLU A 123 -1.02 -2.91 12.27
C GLU A 123 -0.69 -1.56 11.62
N TYR A 124 0.25 -0.79 12.19
CA TYR A 124 0.72 0.44 11.55
C TYR A 124 1.65 0.12 10.38
N THR A 125 2.47 -0.92 10.48
CA THR A 125 3.32 -1.38 9.38
C THR A 125 2.47 -1.72 8.15
N ILE A 126 1.41 -2.52 8.34
CA ILE A 126 0.48 -2.89 7.26
C ILE A 126 -0.14 -1.64 6.63
N LEU A 127 -0.69 -0.74 7.45
CA LEU A 127 -1.30 0.51 6.97
C LEU A 127 -0.30 1.38 6.20
N CYS A 128 0.95 1.47 6.65
CA CYS A 128 1.98 2.24 5.96
C CYS A 128 2.27 1.66 4.56
N PHE A 129 2.38 0.33 4.43
CA PHE A 129 2.60 -0.30 3.13
C PHE A 129 1.38 -0.16 2.20
N GLU A 130 0.16 -0.33 2.71
CA GLU A 130 -1.07 -0.14 1.94
C GLU A 130 -1.20 1.30 1.41
N LEU A 131 -0.99 2.29 2.29
CA LEU A 131 -0.99 3.70 1.91
C LEU A 131 0.14 4.00 0.92
N SER A 132 1.35 3.51 1.15
CA SER A 132 2.46 3.69 0.21
C SER A 132 2.15 3.13 -1.17
N ALA A 133 1.59 1.92 -1.27
CA ALA A 133 1.19 1.33 -2.54
C ALA A 133 0.11 2.16 -3.26
N ALA A 134 -0.89 2.64 -2.51
CA ALA A 134 -1.93 3.52 -3.05
C ALA A 134 -1.36 4.83 -3.59
N MET A 135 -0.42 5.44 -2.86
CA MET A 135 0.23 6.68 -3.28
C MET A 135 1.12 6.51 -4.51
N LEU A 136 1.88 5.41 -4.59
CA LEU A 136 2.66 5.07 -5.78
C LEU A 136 1.77 4.84 -7.00
N THR A 137 0.63 4.17 -6.81
CA THR A 137 -0.34 3.96 -7.89
C THR A 137 -0.94 5.28 -8.41
N LEU A 138 -1.20 6.24 -7.51
CA LEU A 138 -1.80 7.53 -7.87
C LEU A 138 -0.83 8.52 -8.51
N PHE A 139 0.37 8.62 -7.94
CA PHE A 139 1.28 9.74 -8.21
C PHE A 139 2.59 9.28 -8.84
N GLY A 140 2.90 7.98 -8.78
CA GLY A 140 4.19 7.44 -9.18
C GLY A 140 5.35 8.16 -8.51
N THR A 141 6.42 8.41 -9.28
CA THR A 141 7.62 9.10 -8.77
C THR A 141 7.35 10.55 -8.34
N LYS A 142 6.27 11.18 -8.84
CA LYS A 142 5.89 12.55 -8.46
C LYS A 142 5.45 12.69 -7.02
N TRP A 143 5.17 11.59 -6.32
CA TRP A 143 4.92 11.63 -4.89
C TRP A 143 6.16 12.04 -4.10
N PHE A 144 7.34 11.67 -4.61
CA PHE A 144 8.60 11.91 -3.95
C PHE A 144 9.19 13.27 -4.31
N LYS A 145 9.98 13.82 -3.39
CA LYS A 145 10.81 15.00 -3.67
C LYS A 145 12.16 14.52 -4.21
N THR A 146 12.66 15.19 -5.25
CA THR A 146 14.01 14.90 -5.80
C THR A 146 15.05 14.99 -4.69
N GLY A 147 15.90 13.97 -4.58
CA GLY A 147 16.93 13.86 -3.55
C GLY A 147 16.45 13.41 -2.16
N ASP A 148 15.17 13.04 -2.00
CA ASP A 148 14.72 12.36 -0.77
C ASP A 148 15.20 10.91 -0.77
N MET A 149 15.73 10.44 0.36
CA MET A 149 16.14 9.05 0.59
C MET A 149 14.97 8.12 0.90
N PHE A 150 13.76 8.67 1.09
CA PHE A 150 12.58 7.89 1.43
C PHE A 150 12.23 6.78 0.42
N PRO A 151 12.35 6.96 -0.92
CA PRO A 151 12.11 5.89 -1.90
C PRO A 151 13.03 4.69 -1.68
N VAL A 152 14.32 4.94 -1.45
CA VAL A 152 15.32 3.88 -1.18
C VAL A 152 14.98 3.15 0.12
N LEU A 153 14.61 3.89 1.17
CA LEU A 153 14.15 3.31 2.43
C LEU A 153 12.91 2.45 2.24
N LEU A 154 11.91 2.95 1.51
CA LEU A 154 10.66 2.24 1.27
C LEU A 154 10.89 0.94 0.49
N CYS A 155 11.73 0.98 -0.55
CA CYS A 155 12.14 -0.21 -1.31
C CYS A 155 12.84 -1.25 -0.41
N SER A 156 13.79 -0.80 0.41
CA SER A 156 14.50 -1.66 1.37
C SER A 156 13.56 -2.32 2.38
N LEU A 157 12.63 -1.54 2.96
CA LEU A 157 11.65 -2.02 3.91
C LEU A 157 10.64 -2.96 3.27
N ALA A 158 10.22 -2.72 2.03
CA ALA A 158 9.35 -3.63 1.29
C ALA A 158 10.03 -4.99 1.08
N GLY A 159 11.31 -5.02 0.69
CA GLY A 159 12.08 -6.26 0.59
C GLY A 159 12.18 -7.02 1.93
N GLY A 160 12.37 -6.30 3.04
CA GLY A 160 12.35 -6.89 4.38
C GLY A 160 10.96 -7.44 4.77
N GLN A 161 9.90 -6.67 4.51
CA GLN A 161 8.53 -7.05 4.82
C GLN A 161 8.08 -8.27 4.00
N LEU A 162 8.52 -8.38 2.74
CA LEU A 162 8.27 -9.55 1.90
C LEU A 162 8.74 -10.82 2.60
N ARG A 163 9.96 -10.83 3.12
CA ARG A 163 10.54 -11.97 3.86
C ARG A 163 9.72 -12.35 5.08
N MET A 164 9.24 -11.35 5.82
CA MET A 164 8.40 -11.58 7.00
C MET A 164 7.02 -12.14 6.65
N VAL A 165 6.40 -11.65 5.57
CA VAL A 165 5.05 -12.06 5.17
C VAL A 165 5.04 -13.48 4.59
N VAL A 166 6.13 -13.91 3.97
CA VAL A 166 6.22 -15.23 3.32
C VAL A 166 7.05 -16.24 4.11
N GLU A 167 7.43 -15.94 5.36
CA GLU A 167 8.27 -16.83 6.18
C GLU A 167 7.68 -18.24 6.31
N ASP A 168 6.36 -18.36 6.42
CA ASP A 168 5.66 -19.64 6.46
C ASP A 168 4.59 -19.74 5.35
N PRO A 169 4.74 -20.67 4.38
CA PRO A 169 3.79 -20.86 3.27
C PRO A 169 2.35 -21.13 3.72
N ASP A 170 2.17 -21.72 4.91
CA ASP A 170 0.85 -22.10 5.41
C ASP A 170 0.07 -20.90 5.99
N THR A 171 0.72 -19.75 6.19
CA THR A 171 0.13 -18.56 6.84
C THR A 171 0.22 -17.29 5.99
N ILE A 172 0.66 -17.39 4.73
CA ILE A 172 0.79 -16.22 3.84
C ILE A 172 -0.55 -15.52 3.70
N ASN A 173 -0.56 -14.23 4.04
CA ASN A 173 -1.74 -13.39 3.94
C ASN A 173 -1.62 -12.48 2.71
N SER A 174 -2.49 -12.69 1.71
CA SER A 174 -2.46 -11.91 0.46
C SER A 174 -2.68 -10.41 0.70
N HIS A 175 -3.49 -10.02 1.67
CA HIS A 175 -3.68 -8.60 2.03
C HIS A 175 -2.38 -7.93 2.51
N LYS A 176 -1.51 -8.66 3.20
CA LYS A 176 -0.19 -8.13 3.62
C LYS A 176 0.83 -8.16 2.50
N LEU A 177 0.71 -9.13 1.59
CA LEU A 177 1.66 -9.37 0.51
C LEU A 177 1.48 -8.39 -0.66
N ILE A 178 0.23 -8.14 -1.07
CA ILE A 178 -0.08 -7.33 -2.26
C ILE A 178 0.56 -5.93 -2.20
N PRO A 179 0.42 -5.14 -1.11
CA PRO A 179 1.01 -3.80 -1.05
C PRO A 179 2.54 -3.83 -1.18
N VAL A 180 3.18 -4.83 -0.57
CA VAL A 180 4.64 -5.00 -0.61
C VAL A 180 5.11 -5.29 -2.03
N ILE A 181 4.42 -6.20 -2.73
CA ILE A 181 4.73 -6.55 -4.11
C ILE A 181 4.51 -5.36 -5.05
N LEU A 182 3.40 -4.63 -4.90
CA LEU A 182 3.14 -3.43 -5.71
C LEU A 182 4.23 -2.36 -5.55
N ILE A 183 4.76 -2.19 -4.34
CA ILE A 183 5.87 -1.25 -4.09
C ILE A 183 7.15 -1.71 -4.79
N LEU A 184 7.48 -3.00 -4.71
CA LEU A 184 8.67 -3.55 -5.36
C LEU A 184 8.57 -3.50 -6.88
N GLU A 185 7.41 -3.87 -7.44
CA GLU A 185 7.10 -3.75 -8.88
C GLU A 185 7.23 -2.30 -9.35
N PHE A 186 6.67 -1.35 -8.61
CA PHE A 186 6.82 0.07 -8.93
C PHE A 186 8.29 0.49 -9.03
N PHE A 187 9.14 0.03 -8.11
CA PHE A 187 10.56 0.40 -8.13
C PHE A 187 11.39 -0.33 -9.19
N ILE A 188 10.95 -1.50 -9.67
CA ILE A 188 11.52 -2.13 -10.87
C ILE A 188 11.37 -1.18 -12.05
N ASP A 189 10.14 -0.76 -12.34
CA ASP A 189 9.84 0.13 -13.46
C ASP A 189 10.52 1.50 -13.28
N ALA A 190 10.48 2.05 -12.06
CA ALA A 190 10.99 3.39 -11.82
C ALA A 190 12.52 3.49 -11.88
N VAL A 191 13.27 2.43 -11.59
CA VAL A 191 14.73 2.41 -11.74
C VAL A 191 15.14 2.29 -13.22
N GLU A 192 14.35 1.58 -14.03
CA GLU A 192 14.59 1.42 -15.46
C GLU A 192 14.22 2.70 -16.25
N ASP A 193 13.07 3.32 -15.93
CA ASP A 193 12.42 4.31 -16.79
C ASP A 193 12.53 5.77 -16.30
N SER A 194 13.09 6.03 -15.11
CA SER A 194 13.06 7.39 -14.55
C SER A 194 14.43 8.02 -14.32
N ASP A 195 14.65 9.17 -14.96
CA ASP A 195 15.72 10.13 -14.66
C ASP A 195 15.57 10.78 -13.26
N PHE A 196 14.60 10.32 -12.46
CA PHE A 196 14.28 10.88 -11.16
C PHE A 196 15.30 10.49 -10.08
N PHE A 197 15.84 9.26 -10.17
CA PHE A 197 16.80 8.75 -9.21
C PHE A 197 18.23 9.00 -9.66
N SER A 198 19.12 9.27 -8.70
CA SER A 198 20.55 9.26 -8.97
C SER A 198 21.02 7.83 -9.27
N ASP A 199 22.09 7.65 -10.04
CA ASP A 199 22.67 6.32 -10.30
C ASP A 199 22.98 5.56 -9.00
N GLU A 200 23.40 6.28 -7.95
CA GLU A 200 23.68 5.70 -6.64
C GLU A 200 22.41 5.15 -5.97
N ASP A 201 21.31 5.92 -5.99
CA ASP A 201 20.04 5.52 -5.39
C ASP A 201 19.36 4.41 -6.21
N ALA A 202 19.40 4.52 -7.53
CA ALA A 202 18.98 3.48 -8.47
C ALA A 202 19.72 2.18 -8.19
N THR A 203 21.05 2.22 -8.04
CA THR A 203 21.86 1.04 -7.71
C THR A 203 21.46 0.41 -6.36
N LYS A 204 21.21 1.22 -5.32
CA LYS A 204 20.75 0.72 -4.01
C LYS A 204 19.38 0.05 -4.10
N MET A 205 18.45 0.65 -4.83
CA MET A 205 17.12 0.08 -5.03
C MET A 205 17.18 -1.22 -5.84
N SER A 206 17.95 -1.23 -6.93
CA SER A 206 18.24 -2.43 -7.72
C SER A 206 18.79 -3.58 -6.87
N TYR A 207 19.70 -3.28 -5.93
CA TYR A 207 20.19 -4.28 -4.98
C TYR A 207 19.07 -4.85 -4.10
N HIS A 208 18.21 -4.00 -3.52
CA HIS A 208 17.10 -4.47 -2.69
C HIS A 208 16.05 -5.28 -3.47
N ILE A 209 15.74 -4.88 -4.71
CA ILE A 209 14.86 -5.61 -5.62
C ILE A 209 15.46 -6.99 -5.93
N LYS A 210 16.75 -7.03 -6.29
CA LYS A 210 17.47 -8.28 -6.56
C LYS A 210 17.44 -9.23 -5.36
N GLU A 211 17.68 -8.71 -4.15
CA GLU A 211 17.63 -9.50 -2.92
C GLU A 211 16.21 -10.00 -2.55
N ALA A 212 15.17 -9.29 -2.96
CA ALA A 212 13.78 -9.72 -2.81
C ALA A 212 13.42 -10.82 -3.83
N ALA A 213 13.84 -10.68 -5.09
CA ALA A 213 13.64 -11.67 -6.14
C ALA A 213 14.39 -12.98 -5.87
N ALA A 214 15.67 -12.90 -5.51
CA ALA A 214 16.48 -14.06 -5.15
C ALA A 214 15.84 -14.86 -4.01
N PHE A 215 15.40 -14.16 -2.96
CA PHE A 215 14.71 -14.79 -1.85
C PHE A 215 13.41 -15.47 -2.26
N LEU A 216 12.60 -14.86 -3.15
CA LEU A 216 11.37 -15.51 -3.63
C LEU A 216 11.67 -16.77 -4.47
N PHE A 217 12.69 -16.74 -5.33
CA PHE A 217 13.11 -17.94 -6.05
C PHE A 217 13.50 -19.07 -5.09
N GLU A 218 14.30 -18.76 -4.07
CA GLU A 218 14.67 -19.73 -3.03
C GLU A 218 13.47 -20.25 -2.24
N PHE A 219 12.57 -19.35 -1.82
CA PHE A 219 11.36 -19.70 -1.08
C PHE A 219 10.48 -20.68 -1.87
N ILE A 220 10.24 -20.38 -3.16
CA ILE A 220 9.44 -21.23 -4.04
C ILE A 220 10.13 -22.60 -4.18
N ALA A 221 11.42 -22.62 -4.52
CA ALA A 221 12.17 -23.87 -4.67
C ALA A 221 12.13 -24.73 -3.40
N GLU A 222 12.26 -24.13 -2.22
CA GLU A 222 12.21 -24.84 -0.95
C GLU A 222 10.80 -25.36 -0.64
N CYS A 223 9.74 -24.61 -0.94
CA CYS A 223 8.36 -25.10 -0.83
C CYS A 223 8.15 -26.36 -1.69
N TYR A 224 8.62 -26.35 -2.94
CA TYR A 224 8.55 -27.51 -3.84
C TYR A 224 9.32 -28.71 -3.29
N LYS A 225 10.55 -28.50 -2.81
CA LYS A 225 11.40 -29.53 -2.22
C LYS A 225 10.76 -30.17 -0.98
N GLN A 226 10.09 -29.36 -0.16
CA GLN A 226 9.36 -29.80 1.02
C GLN A 226 7.94 -30.32 0.70
N GLN A 227 7.54 -30.33 -0.58
CA GLN A 227 6.19 -30.70 -1.03
C GLN A 227 5.09 -29.86 -0.37
N LYS A 228 5.41 -28.62 0.00
CA LYS A 228 4.44 -27.65 0.50
C LYS A 228 3.72 -27.00 -0.68
N THR A 229 2.41 -26.87 -0.55
CA THR A 229 1.57 -26.25 -1.59
C THR A 229 1.48 -24.75 -1.35
N ILE A 230 1.86 -23.95 -2.34
CA ILE A 230 1.61 -22.51 -2.34
C ILE A 230 0.22 -22.27 -2.94
N PRO A 231 -0.69 -21.53 -2.29
CA PRO A 231 -1.99 -21.20 -2.87
C PRO A 231 -1.85 -20.48 -4.22
N GLU A 232 -2.72 -20.80 -5.18
CA GLU A 232 -2.65 -20.24 -6.56
C GLU A 232 -2.71 -18.71 -6.59
N GLU A 233 -3.50 -18.09 -5.71
CA GLU A 233 -3.57 -16.64 -5.55
C GLU A 233 -2.20 -16.04 -5.17
N ILE A 234 -1.52 -16.64 -4.19
CA ILE A 234 -0.19 -16.22 -3.75
C ILE A 234 0.84 -16.44 -4.87
N MET A 235 0.75 -17.57 -5.56
CA MET A 235 1.62 -17.88 -6.69
C MET A 235 1.48 -16.87 -7.82
N THR A 236 0.24 -16.43 -8.09
CA THR A 236 -0.06 -15.39 -9.08
C THR A 236 0.60 -14.07 -8.71
N ILE A 237 0.57 -13.70 -7.42
CA ILE A 237 1.23 -12.49 -6.92
C ILE A 237 2.76 -12.58 -7.08
N PHE A 238 3.37 -13.72 -6.70
CA PHE A 238 4.82 -13.93 -6.89
C PHE A 238 5.22 -13.85 -8.35
N ASN A 239 4.43 -14.48 -9.23
CA ASN A 239 4.72 -14.51 -10.65
C ASN A 239 4.73 -13.12 -11.28
N LYS A 240 3.79 -12.24 -10.91
CA LYS A 240 3.77 -10.85 -11.42
C LYS A 240 5.08 -10.13 -11.11
N PHE A 241 5.53 -10.20 -9.86
CA PHE A 241 6.78 -9.59 -9.44
C PHE A 241 8.00 -10.18 -10.13
N LEU A 242 8.11 -11.51 -10.16
CA LEU A 242 9.24 -12.20 -10.79
C LEU A 242 9.28 -11.95 -12.30
N PHE A 243 8.13 -11.87 -12.98
CA PHE A 243 8.08 -11.51 -14.39
C PHE A 243 8.49 -10.05 -14.62
N ALA A 244 8.05 -9.10 -13.79
CA ALA A 244 8.51 -7.72 -13.88
C ALA A 244 10.04 -7.65 -13.75
N PHE A 245 10.59 -8.31 -12.73
CA PHE A 245 12.04 -8.37 -12.49
C PHE A 245 12.80 -8.99 -13.68
N LEU A 246 12.32 -10.12 -14.21
CA LEU A 246 12.97 -10.79 -15.34
C LEU A 246 12.85 -9.99 -16.64
N SER A 247 11.78 -9.20 -16.82
CA SER A 247 11.53 -8.44 -18.04
C SER A 247 12.54 -7.31 -18.28
N ILE A 248 13.11 -6.77 -17.19
CA ILE A 248 14.19 -5.77 -17.23
C ILE A 248 15.59 -6.38 -17.21
N GLY A 249 15.72 -7.69 -17.51
CA GLY A 249 17.01 -8.37 -17.48
C GLY A 249 17.51 -8.71 -16.07
N GLY A 250 16.64 -8.73 -15.06
CA GLY A 250 17.00 -9.03 -13.67
C GLY A 250 17.72 -10.37 -13.47
N ILE A 251 17.59 -11.32 -14.40
CA ILE A 251 18.34 -12.59 -14.37
C ILE A 251 19.86 -12.36 -14.32
N ASP A 252 20.38 -11.32 -14.98
CA ASP A 252 21.81 -11.01 -15.03
C ASP A 252 22.32 -10.37 -13.73
N MET A 253 21.41 -9.90 -12.87
CA MET A 253 21.72 -9.36 -11.54
C MET A 253 21.91 -10.47 -10.50
N LEU A 254 21.50 -11.69 -10.81
CA LEU A 254 21.65 -12.86 -9.95
C LEU A 254 23.07 -13.45 -10.06
N SER A 255 23.56 -14.01 -8.96
CA SER A 255 24.71 -14.91 -8.96
C SER A 255 24.41 -16.22 -9.69
N GLU A 256 25.43 -16.95 -10.10
CA GLU A 256 25.24 -18.23 -10.82
C GLU A 256 24.43 -19.26 -10.01
N ALA A 257 24.58 -19.29 -8.68
CA ALA A 257 23.77 -20.15 -7.82
C ALA A 257 22.29 -19.72 -7.80
N GLU A 258 22.03 -18.41 -7.68
CA GLU A 258 20.65 -17.87 -7.72
C GLU A 258 20.01 -18.09 -9.11
N LYS A 259 20.77 -18.00 -10.20
CA LYS A 259 20.30 -18.32 -11.56
C LYS A 259 19.88 -19.77 -11.70
N GLU A 260 20.65 -20.71 -11.14
CA GLU A 260 20.30 -22.13 -11.14
C GLU A 260 18.98 -22.37 -10.40
N VAL A 261 18.77 -21.73 -9.24
CA VAL A 261 17.51 -21.79 -8.51
C VAL A 261 16.36 -21.20 -9.33
N ALA A 262 16.56 -20.05 -9.96
CA ALA A 262 15.54 -19.41 -10.79
C ALA A 262 15.14 -20.28 -12.01
N GLU A 263 16.10 -20.95 -12.65
CA GLU A 263 15.83 -21.87 -13.76
C GLU A 263 15.08 -23.12 -13.29
N ASN A 264 15.43 -23.66 -12.11
CA ASN A 264 14.69 -24.78 -11.52
C ASN A 264 13.23 -24.40 -11.22
N VAL A 265 13.00 -23.21 -10.67
CA VAL A 265 11.66 -22.66 -10.46
C VAL A 265 10.91 -22.52 -11.79
N ARG A 266 11.56 -22.02 -12.85
CA ARG A 266 10.98 -21.92 -14.19
C ARG A 266 10.54 -23.29 -14.73
N ILE A 267 11.38 -24.31 -14.59
CA ILE A 267 11.06 -25.68 -15.03
C ILE A 267 9.85 -26.23 -14.26
N LEU A 268 9.82 -26.05 -12.93
CA LEU A 268 8.72 -26.50 -12.08
C LEU A 268 7.38 -25.92 -12.52
N PHE A 269 7.33 -24.64 -12.93
CA PHE A 269 6.13 -24.03 -13.49
C PHE A 269 5.69 -24.67 -14.80
N LEU A 270 6.62 -24.89 -15.73
CA LEU A 270 6.30 -25.50 -17.03
C LEU A 270 5.74 -26.92 -16.85
N GLU A 271 6.28 -27.67 -15.90
CA GLU A 271 5.80 -29.03 -15.58
C GLU A 271 4.42 -29.04 -14.94
N GLN A 272 4.08 -28.07 -14.09
CA GLN A 272 2.73 -27.94 -13.52
C GLN A 272 1.69 -27.55 -14.57
N HIS A 273 2.01 -26.61 -15.47
CA HIS A 273 1.09 -26.19 -16.52
C HIS A 273 0.85 -27.25 -17.60
N GLN A 274 1.83 -28.14 -17.86
CA GLN A 274 1.63 -29.27 -18.78
C GLN A 274 0.68 -30.34 -18.22
N LYS A 275 0.56 -30.49 -16.90
CA LYS A 275 -0.35 -31.47 -16.27
C LYS A 275 -1.83 -31.09 -16.36
N HIS A 276 -2.15 -29.86 -16.74
CA HIS A 276 -3.53 -29.38 -16.91
C HIS A 276 -4.02 -29.34 -18.37
N ILE A 277 -3.21 -29.82 -19.33
CA ILE A 277 -3.54 -29.83 -20.78
C ILE A 277 -3.83 -31.26 -21.30
N VAL A 278 -3.96 -32.26 -20.41
CA VAL A 278 -4.29 -33.66 -20.77
C VAL A 278 -5.63 -34.07 -20.19
#